data_AF-A0A260ZQ87-F1
#
_entry.id   AF-A0A260ZQ87-F1
#
_cell.length_a   1.000
_cell.length_b   1.000
_cell.length_c   1.000
_cell.angle_alpha   90.00
_cell.angle_beta   90.00
_cell.angle_gamma   90.00
#
_symmetry.space_group_name_H-M   'P 1'
#
loop_
_entity.id
_entity.type
_entity.pdbx_description
1 polymer ?
#
loop_
_entity_poly.entity_id
_entity_poly.type
_entity_poly.pdbx_seq_one_letter_code
_entity_poly.pdbx_strand_id
1 'polypeptide(L)'
;MTHVILTIFCIFLYLYDVESINPPSAVLDLSDKFLDVKDEGMWFVEFYAPWCAHCKRLHPVWDQVGHSLSDSNLPIRVGKLDCTRFPAVANKLSIQGYPTIIFFRNGHAIDYRGGREKESLVSFAKRCAAPIIENIKEDQLEKVKLSARSHPSYIFFGELSGPLFDAFNTAANAKFSVARFYSVSSLKEAATFRQRVVVSKDNEEIEFNGDIETLTDWVTRERWPGFVQATASNLAEIGASGKLVVLIVSSESQKLNNTSPIREFHKTAEEATKELRKHPALWNRFQFAWLDGSDLASQIQMAAVSEPHLFIFNYTSYEYYLSEDEPSKMTIKSILTFLEQSAEGIDKSTIIAFGGRHLLTRIKRMIFELYWNVAQMFATQPLLSSCLFGVPIAFLSIICYSICSADFTVDRDEFYGEEDELVDDEEGVENEDPETDDDHEKAE
;
A
#
# COMPACT_ATOMS: atom_id res chain seq x y z
N MET A 1 41.48 -47.65 3.10
CA MET A 1 41.14 -46.23 3.33
C MET A 1 40.49 -45.59 2.09
N THR A 2 41.00 -45.87 0.89
CA THR A 2 40.44 -45.43 -0.41
C THR A 2 39.02 -45.90 -0.70
N HIS A 3 38.63 -47.12 -0.33
CA HIS A 3 37.27 -47.62 -0.56
C HIS A 3 36.18 -46.91 0.27
N VAL A 4 36.50 -46.41 1.46
CA VAL A 4 35.54 -45.72 2.34
C VAL A 4 35.29 -44.29 1.85
N ILE A 5 36.32 -43.64 1.31
CA ILE A 5 36.21 -42.28 0.75
C ILE A 5 35.35 -42.29 -0.52
N LEU A 6 35.47 -43.33 -1.35
CA LEU A 6 34.67 -43.46 -2.57
C LEU A 6 33.17 -43.66 -2.26
N THR A 7 32.84 -44.45 -1.23
CA THR A 7 31.43 -44.64 -0.83
C THR A 7 30.83 -43.39 -0.21
N ILE A 8 31.59 -42.64 0.61
CA ILE A 8 31.11 -41.39 1.19
C ILE A 8 30.89 -40.33 0.10
N PHE A 9 31.78 -40.26 -0.91
CA PHE A 9 31.62 -39.33 -2.04
C PHE A 9 30.44 -39.70 -2.94
N CYS A 10 30.20 -40.99 -3.18
CA CYS A 10 29.00 -41.46 -3.90
C CYS A 10 27.71 -41.19 -3.13
N ILE A 11 27.69 -41.32 -1.79
CA ILE A 11 26.52 -40.97 -0.96
C ILE A 11 26.29 -39.45 -0.95
N PHE A 12 27.36 -38.64 -0.93
CA PHE A 12 27.26 -37.18 -1.04
C PHE A 12 26.74 -36.73 -2.41
N LEU A 13 27.12 -37.42 -3.49
CA LEU A 13 26.58 -37.19 -4.83
C LEU A 13 25.12 -37.66 -4.95
N TYR A 14 24.75 -38.78 -4.32
CA TYR A 14 23.36 -39.26 -4.30
C TYR A 14 22.44 -38.37 -3.43
N LEU A 15 22.98 -37.69 -2.43
CA LEU A 15 22.24 -36.70 -1.61
C LEU A 15 22.13 -35.32 -2.29
N TYR A 16 22.96 -35.03 -3.29
CA TYR A 16 22.86 -33.80 -4.08
C TYR A 16 21.86 -33.91 -5.24
N ASP A 17 21.42 -35.12 -5.57
CA ASP A 17 20.44 -35.41 -6.64
C ASP A 17 19.03 -35.66 -6.08
N VAL A 18 18.72 -35.09 -4.91
CA VAL A 18 17.33 -34.76 -4.59
C VAL A 18 17.01 -33.50 -5.38
N GLU A 19 16.82 -33.70 -6.69
CA GLU A 19 16.04 -32.80 -7.51
C GLU A 19 14.78 -32.48 -6.69
N SER A 20 14.61 -31.21 -6.32
CA SER A 20 13.43 -30.77 -5.59
C SER A 20 12.24 -31.24 -6.39
N ILE A 21 11.56 -32.30 -5.92
CA ILE A 21 10.26 -32.72 -6.43
C ILE A 21 9.33 -31.59 -6.01
N ASN A 22 9.36 -30.48 -6.75
CA ASN A 22 8.35 -29.46 -6.68
C ASN A 22 7.09 -30.20 -7.12
N PRO A 23 6.07 -30.36 -6.24
CA PRO A 23 4.82 -30.92 -6.69
C PRO A 23 4.36 -30.12 -7.92
N PRO A 24 3.73 -30.77 -8.92
CA PRO A 24 3.27 -30.06 -10.11
C PRO A 24 2.46 -28.84 -9.66
N SER A 25 2.93 -27.64 -10.00
CA SER A 25 2.34 -26.42 -9.47
C SER A 25 0.88 -26.33 -9.92
N ALA A 26 -0.02 -26.15 -8.95
CA ALA A 26 -1.42 -25.84 -9.21
C ALA A 26 -1.62 -24.43 -9.84
N VAL A 27 -0.53 -23.69 -10.05
CA VAL A 27 -0.51 -22.37 -10.72
C VAL A 27 -0.23 -22.55 -12.21
N LEU A 28 -1.10 -21.99 -13.04
CA LEU A 28 -1.00 -22.03 -14.50
C LEU A 28 -0.06 -20.93 -15.02
N ASP A 29 0.90 -21.29 -15.87
CA ASP A 29 1.66 -20.34 -16.67
C ASP A 29 0.81 -19.83 -17.84
N LEU A 30 0.42 -18.56 -17.78
CA LEU A 30 -0.47 -17.95 -18.75
C LEU A 30 0.29 -17.27 -19.89
N SER A 31 -0.34 -17.27 -21.07
CA SER A 31 0.13 -16.56 -22.27
C SER A 31 -0.80 -15.39 -22.61
N ASP A 32 -0.53 -14.70 -23.71
CA ASP A 32 -1.40 -13.67 -24.29
C ASP A 32 -2.84 -14.14 -24.56
N LYS A 33 -3.04 -15.43 -24.84
CA LYS A 33 -4.37 -16.07 -24.96
C LYS A 33 -5.24 -15.93 -23.71
N PHE A 34 -4.65 -15.59 -22.56
CA PHE A 34 -5.41 -15.29 -21.36
C PHE A 34 -6.47 -14.20 -21.60
N LEU A 35 -6.19 -13.22 -22.47
CA LEU A 35 -7.13 -12.14 -22.77
C LEU A 35 -8.48 -12.62 -23.31
N ASP A 36 -8.48 -13.78 -23.98
CA ASP A 36 -9.67 -14.37 -24.59
C ASP A 36 -10.53 -15.12 -23.56
N VAL A 37 -9.90 -15.67 -22.52
CA VAL A 37 -10.55 -16.53 -21.51
C VAL A 37 -10.74 -15.87 -20.15
N LYS A 38 -10.19 -14.66 -19.93
CA LYS A 38 -10.22 -13.97 -18.62
C LYS A 38 -11.64 -13.72 -18.10
N ASP A 39 -12.61 -13.58 -18.99
CA ASP A 39 -14.01 -13.29 -18.65
C ASP A 39 -14.82 -14.57 -18.37
N GLU A 40 -14.26 -15.73 -18.72
CA GLU A 40 -14.88 -17.04 -18.51
C GLU A 40 -14.52 -17.57 -17.13
N GLY A 41 -15.52 -17.83 -16.28
CA GLY A 41 -15.29 -18.41 -14.94
C GLY A 41 -14.55 -17.47 -13.98
N MET A 42 -13.72 -18.06 -13.11
CA MET A 42 -12.97 -17.33 -12.08
C MET A 42 -11.47 -17.56 -12.21
N TRP A 43 -10.72 -16.47 -12.33
CA TRP A 43 -9.27 -16.49 -12.41
C TRP A 43 -8.66 -15.67 -11.29
N PHE A 44 -7.56 -16.14 -10.71
CA PHE A 44 -6.74 -15.38 -9.79
C PHE A 44 -5.31 -15.33 -10.31
N VAL A 45 -4.87 -14.16 -10.78
CA VAL A 45 -3.67 -14.03 -11.62
C VAL A 45 -2.66 -13.07 -11.02
N GLU A 46 -1.42 -13.52 -10.93
CA GLU A 46 -0.25 -12.68 -10.68
C GLU A 46 0.36 -12.20 -12.02
N PHE A 47 0.44 -10.90 -12.20
CA PHE A 47 1.18 -10.25 -13.28
C PHE A 47 2.56 -9.84 -12.77
N TYR A 48 3.62 -10.39 -13.36
CA TYR A 48 4.98 -10.27 -12.83
C TYR A 48 6.01 -9.95 -13.92
N ALA A 49 7.23 -9.64 -13.47
CA ALA A 49 8.42 -9.57 -14.30
C ALA A 49 9.55 -10.43 -13.68
N PRO A 50 10.37 -11.13 -14.47
CA PRO A 50 11.35 -12.09 -13.95
C PRO A 50 12.48 -11.45 -13.13
N TRP A 51 12.74 -10.15 -13.32
CA TRP A 51 13.75 -9.39 -12.57
C TRP A 51 13.21 -8.75 -11.28
N CYS A 52 11.90 -8.77 -11.05
CA CYS A 52 11.25 -8.13 -9.91
C CYS A 52 11.50 -8.89 -8.59
N ALA A 53 12.22 -8.28 -7.65
CA ALA A 53 12.54 -8.91 -6.37
C ALA A 53 11.30 -9.20 -5.49
N HIS A 54 10.28 -8.33 -5.54
CA HIS A 54 9.01 -8.56 -4.82
C HIS A 54 8.24 -9.76 -5.37
N CYS A 55 8.29 -9.98 -6.69
CA CYS A 55 7.66 -11.10 -7.38
C CYS A 55 8.36 -12.41 -7.02
N LYS A 56 9.71 -12.43 -7.07
CA LYS A 56 10.51 -13.58 -6.64
C LYS A 56 10.20 -14.01 -5.19
N ARG A 57 9.98 -13.06 -4.29
CA ARG A 57 9.55 -13.34 -2.90
C ARG A 57 8.12 -13.87 -2.81
N LEU A 58 7.24 -13.47 -3.73
CA LEU A 58 5.84 -13.88 -3.74
C LEU A 58 5.65 -15.29 -4.34
N HIS A 59 6.45 -15.70 -5.33
CA HIS A 59 6.26 -16.99 -6.03
C HIS A 59 6.08 -18.21 -5.08
N PRO A 60 6.91 -18.41 -4.03
CA PRO A 60 6.71 -19.56 -3.12
C PRO A 60 5.37 -19.51 -2.37
N VAL A 61 4.89 -18.31 -2.07
CA VAL A 61 3.57 -18.11 -1.44
C VAL A 61 2.46 -18.31 -2.48
N TRP A 62 2.66 -17.83 -3.71
CA TRP A 62 1.71 -17.96 -4.80
C TRP A 62 1.48 -19.43 -5.20
N ASP A 63 2.53 -20.24 -5.22
CA ASP A 63 2.41 -21.69 -5.42
C ASP A 63 1.56 -22.33 -4.30
N GLN A 64 1.76 -21.94 -3.04
CA GLN A 64 0.94 -22.42 -1.92
C GLN A 64 -0.53 -21.97 -2.02
N VAL A 65 -0.79 -20.77 -2.55
CA VAL A 65 -2.13 -20.27 -2.84
C VAL A 65 -2.79 -21.12 -3.92
N GLY A 66 -2.07 -21.43 -5.00
CA GLY A 66 -2.50 -22.35 -6.05
C GLY A 66 -3.02 -23.67 -5.48
N HIS A 67 -2.21 -24.34 -4.67
CA HIS A 67 -2.58 -25.61 -4.04
C HIS A 67 -3.77 -25.45 -3.08
N SER A 68 -3.77 -24.41 -2.24
CA SER A 68 -4.84 -24.20 -1.28
C SER A 68 -6.20 -23.91 -1.94
N LEU A 69 -6.21 -23.33 -3.14
CA LEU A 69 -7.43 -23.01 -3.88
C LEU A 69 -7.87 -24.18 -4.76
N SER A 70 -6.96 -24.97 -5.33
CA SER A 70 -7.33 -26.22 -6.02
C SER A 70 -8.05 -27.20 -5.10
N ASP A 71 -7.66 -27.23 -3.82
CA ASP A 71 -8.28 -28.10 -2.81
C ASP A 71 -9.63 -27.56 -2.29
N SER A 72 -10.01 -26.34 -2.66
CA SER A 72 -11.11 -25.62 -2.00
C SER A 72 -12.52 -25.90 -2.52
N ASN A 73 -12.71 -26.87 -3.44
CA ASN A 73 -13.96 -27.14 -4.17
C ASN A 73 -14.58 -25.93 -4.89
N LEU A 74 -13.88 -24.78 -4.93
CA LEU A 74 -14.28 -23.60 -5.66
C LEU A 74 -13.61 -23.63 -7.05
N PRO A 75 -14.33 -23.27 -8.13
CA PRO A 75 -13.77 -23.30 -9.48
C PRO A 75 -12.91 -22.06 -9.76
N ILE A 76 -11.89 -21.82 -8.94
CA ILE A 76 -10.92 -20.74 -9.07
C ILE A 76 -9.67 -21.29 -9.75
N ARG A 77 -9.31 -20.74 -10.91
CA ARG A 77 -8.04 -21.05 -11.58
C ARG A 77 -6.99 -20.05 -11.17
N VAL A 78 -5.89 -20.53 -10.60
CA VAL A 78 -4.76 -19.69 -10.20
C VAL A 78 -3.74 -19.68 -11.33
N GLY A 79 -3.26 -18.50 -11.71
CA GLY A 79 -2.29 -18.35 -12.79
C GLY A 79 -1.25 -17.28 -12.51
N LYS A 80 -0.20 -17.27 -13.33
CA LYS A 80 0.83 -16.23 -13.37
C LYS A 80 1.13 -15.87 -14.83
N LEU A 81 1.40 -14.59 -15.09
CA LEU A 81 1.66 -14.07 -16.42
C LEU A 81 2.88 -13.15 -16.42
N ASP A 82 3.86 -13.49 -17.26
CA ASP A 82 5.07 -12.70 -17.46
C ASP A 82 4.79 -11.52 -18.42
N CYS A 83 4.65 -10.33 -17.85
CA CYS A 83 4.38 -9.12 -18.61
C CYS A 83 5.57 -8.65 -19.46
N THR A 84 6.78 -9.15 -19.22
CA THR A 84 7.94 -8.86 -20.08
C THR A 84 7.93 -9.66 -21.37
N ARG A 85 7.32 -10.85 -21.35
CA ARG A 85 7.08 -11.67 -22.54
C ARG A 85 5.82 -11.24 -23.30
N PHE A 86 4.80 -10.77 -22.58
CA PHE A 86 3.50 -10.39 -23.16
C PHE A 86 3.12 -8.94 -22.83
N PRO A 87 3.87 -7.93 -23.32
CA PRO A 87 3.63 -6.51 -22.98
C PRO A 87 2.26 -6.00 -23.44
N ALA A 88 1.68 -6.57 -24.49
CA ALA A 88 0.33 -6.23 -24.94
C ALA A 88 -0.75 -6.54 -23.88
N VAL A 89 -0.57 -7.63 -23.12
CA VAL A 89 -1.47 -7.97 -21.99
C VAL A 89 -1.35 -6.93 -20.89
N ALA A 90 -0.11 -6.57 -20.52
CA ALA A 90 0.16 -5.57 -19.50
C ALA A 90 -0.49 -4.22 -19.85
N ASN A 91 -0.34 -3.78 -21.10
CA ASN A 91 -0.96 -2.55 -21.58
C ASN A 91 -2.49 -2.62 -21.56
N LYS A 92 -3.08 -3.71 -22.07
CA LYS A 92 -4.54 -3.87 -22.14
C LYS A 92 -5.20 -3.95 -20.77
N LEU A 93 -4.51 -4.54 -19.79
CA LEU A 93 -4.98 -4.64 -18.40
C LEU A 93 -4.45 -3.50 -17.51
N SER A 94 -3.79 -2.49 -18.08
CA SER A 94 -3.25 -1.32 -17.35
C SER A 94 -2.32 -1.69 -16.19
N ILE A 95 -1.47 -2.71 -16.36
CA ILE A 95 -0.49 -3.13 -15.37
C ILE A 95 0.68 -2.13 -15.33
N GLN A 96 0.74 -1.31 -14.28
CA GLN A 96 1.75 -0.25 -14.12
C GLN A 96 2.96 -0.65 -13.24
N GLY A 97 2.91 -1.82 -12.60
CA GLY A 97 3.95 -2.25 -11.68
C GLY A 97 3.84 -3.73 -11.34
N TYR A 98 4.88 -4.26 -10.68
CA TYR A 98 5.00 -5.68 -10.38
C TYR A 98 5.34 -5.95 -8.90
N PRO A 99 4.75 -6.99 -8.28
CA PRO A 99 3.66 -7.79 -8.81
C PRO A 99 2.33 -7.04 -8.73
N THR A 100 1.49 -7.20 -9.76
CA THR A 100 0.07 -6.80 -9.72
C THR A 100 -0.78 -8.07 -9.66
N ILE A 101 -1.71 -8.14 -8.71
CA ILE A 101 -2.54 -9.33 -8.50
C ILE A 101 -4.00 -8.95 -8.76
N ILE A 102 -4.67 -9.71 -9.63
CA ILE A 102 -6.05 -9.41 -10.04
C ILE A 102 -6.89 -10.69 -9.99
N PHE A 103 -8.09 -10.57 -9.44
CA PHE A 103 -9.13 -11.60 -9.54
C PHE A 103 -10.11 -11.24 -10.64
N PHE A 104 -10.37 -12.17 -11.55
CA PHE A 104 -11.35 -12.01 -12.62
C PHE A 104 -12.57 -12.89 -12.35
N ARG A 105 -13.77 -12.31 -12.50
CA ARG A 105 -15.05 -13.02 -12.37
C ARG A 105 -16.08 -12.41 -13.30
N ASN A 106 -16.61 -13.19 -14.24
CA ASN A 106 -17.72 -12.80 -15.11
C ASN A 106 -17.53 -11.40 -15.76
N GLY A 107 -16.33 -11.12 -16.28
CA GLY A 107 -15.99 -9.82 -16.88
C GLY A 107 -15.59 -8.71 -15.90
N HIS A 108 -15.63 -8.95 -14.59
CA HIS A 108 -15.12 -8.01 -13.59
C HIS A 108 -13.68 -8.34 -13.20
N ALA A 109 -12.79 -7.34 -13.29
CA ALA A 109 -11.44 -7.39 -12.76
C ALA A 109 -11.38 -6.70 -11.40
N ILE A 110 -10.83 -7.38 -10.40
CA ILE A 110 -10.78 -6.93 -9.01
C ILE A 110 -9.33 -6.92 -8.56
N ASP A 111 -8.77 -5.73 -8.39
CA ASP A 111 -7.41 -5.54 -7.88
C ASP A 111 -7.29 -6.05 -6.45
N TYR A 112 -6.23 -6.80 -6.18
CA TYR A 112 -5.83 -7.15 -4.83
C TYR A 112 -4.80 -6.16 -4.29
N ARG A 113 -5.12 -5.51 -3.17
CA ARG A 113 -4.26 -4.51 -2.47
C ARG A 113 -3.86 -4.91 -1.06
N GLY A 114 -4.20 -6.14 -0.64
CA GLY A 114 -3.91 -6.66 0.70
C GLY A 114 -2.46 -7.13 0.88
N GLY A 115 -2.22 -7.75 2.05
CA GLY A 115 -0.93 -8.36 2.39
C GLY A 115 -0.57 -9.54 1.49
N ARG A 116 0.72 -9.87 1.39
CA ARG A 116 1.20 -10.90 0.45
C ARG A 116 1.34 -12.27 1.10
N GLU A 117 0.73 -12.47 2.25
CA GLU A 117 0.70 -13.74 2.98
C GLU A 117 -0.35 -14.68 2.36
N LYS A 118 -0.12 -16.00 2.50
CA LYS A 118 -0.97 -17.03 1.92
C LYS A 118 -2.43 -16.87 2.37
N GLU A 119 -2.65 -16.67 3.66
CA GLU A 119 -3.98 -16.58 4.27
C GLU A 119 -4.74 -15.36 3.74
N SER A 120 -4.05 -14.22 3.59
CA SER A 120 -4.59 -12.97 3.03
C SER A 120 -5.05 -13.16 1.57
N LEU A 121 -4.27 -13.86 0.76
CA LEU A 121 -4.56 -14.14 -0.65
C LEU A 121 -5.69 -15.17 -0.82
N VAL A 122 -5.62 -16.29 -0.11
CA VAL A 122 -6.64 -17.35 -0.15
C VAL A 122 -7.99 -16.82 0.33
N SER A 123 -8.01 -16.08 1.44
CA SER A 123 -9.25 -15.51 1.97
C SER A 123 -9.89 -14.50 1.02
N PHE A 124 -9.08 -13.70 0.31
CA PHE A 124 -9.56 -12.80 -0.74
C PHE A 124 -10.14 -13.55 -1.93
N ALA A 125 -9.44 -14.54 -2.47
CA ALA A 125 -9.91 -15.33 -3.60
C ALA A 125 -11.22 -16.06 -3.28
N LYS A 126 -11.31 -16.70 -2.10
CA LYS A 126 -12.54 -17.34 -1.62
C LYS A 126 -13.71 -16.36 -1.49
N ARG A 127 -13.45 -15.15 -1.01
CA ARG A 127 -14.45 -14.08 -0.89
C ARG A 127 -14.95 -13.63 -2.27
N CYS A 128 -14.04 -13.41 -3.21
CA CYS A 128 -14.38 -13.03 -4.58
C CYS A 128 -15.14 -14.13 -5.32
N ALA A 129 -14.94 -15.40 -4.95
CA ALA A 129 -15.64 -16.54 -5.53
C ALA A 129 -17.00 -16.84 -4.91
N ALA A 130 -17.25 -16.39 -3.67
CA ALA A 130 -18.52 -16.61 -2.98
C ALA A 130 -19.70 -15.95 -3.72
N PRO A 131 -20.95 -16.42 -3.51
CA PRO A 131 -22.13 -15.69 -3.95
C PRO A 131 -22.08 -14.24 -3.46
N ILE A 132 -22.51 -13.29 -4.30
CA ILE A 132 -22.47 -11.86 -3.96
C ILE A 132 -23.31 -11.59 -2.72
N ILE A 133 -24.51 -12.19 -2.65
CA ILE A 133 -25.34 -12.25 -1.46
C ILE A 133 -25.50 -13.72 -1.09
N GLU A 134 -25.01 -14.11 0.07
CA GLU A 134 -25.15 -15.46 0.59
C GLU A 134 -26.47 -15.59 1.37
N ASN A 135 -27.33 -16.54 0.99
CA ASN A 135 -28.55 -16.80 1.74
C ASN A 135 -28.24 -17.71 2.93
N ILE A 136 -28.51 -17.21 4.14
CA ILE A 136 -28.25 -17.92 5.39
C ILE A 136 -29.56 -18.15 6.15
N LYS A 137 -29.58 -19.26 6.88
CA LYS A 137 -30.63 -19.56 7.84
C LYS A 137 -30.34 -18.87 9.17
N GLU A 138 -31.37 -18.70 9.99
CA GLU A 138 -31.28 -18.02 11.29
C GLU A 138 -30.30 -18.71 12.27
N ASP A 139 -30.16 -20.04 12.20
CA ASP A 139 -29.19 -20.80 13.00
C ASP A 139 -27.72 -20.54 12.61
N GLN A 140 -27.46 -20.03 11.41
CA GLN A 140 -26.12 -19.65 10.96
C GLN A 140 -25.80 -18.17 11.25
N LEU A 141 -26.79 -17.37 11.65
CA LEU A 141 -26.64 -15.94 11.88
C LEU A 141 -25.58 -15.64 12.96
N GLU A 142 -25.56 -16.41 14.04
CA GLU A 142 -24.57 -16.23 15.11
C GLU A 142 -23.15 -16.54 14.65
N LYS A 143 -22.96 -17.52 13.76
CA LYS A 143 -21.63 -17.78 13.17
C LYS A 143 -21.18 -16.64 12.29
N VAL A 144 -22.09 -16.05 11.51
CA VAL A 144 -21.80 -14.88 10.68
C VAL A 144 -21.39 -13.70 11.56
N LYS A 145 -22.13 -13.40 12.63
CA LYS A 145 -21.78 -12.37 13.61
C LYS A 145 -20.41 -12.59 14.27
N LEU A 146 -20.09 -13.84 14.63
CA LEU A 146 -18.78 -14.18 15.18
C LEU A 146 -17.66 -13.93 14.17
N SER A 147 -17.86 -14.30 12.90
CA SER A 147 -16.89 -14.01 11.84
C SER A 147 -16.75 -12.50 11.57
N ALA A 148 -17.84 -11.75 11.80
CA ALA A 148 -17.92 -10.32 11.57
C ALA A 148 -17.09 -9.48 12.55
N ARG A 149 -16.57 -10.09 13.62
CA ARG A 149 -15.58 -9.49 14.53
C ARG A 149 -14.31 -9.03 13.82
N SER A 150 -13.90 -9.77 12.79
CA SER A 150 -12.69 -9.48 12.02
C SER A 150 -12.96 -8.66 10.76
N HIS A 151 -14.15 -8.80 10.18
CA HIS A 151 -14.53 -8.20 8.91
C HIS A 151 -16.03 -7.88 8.93
N PRO A 152 -16.45 -6.61 8.85
CA PRO A 152 -17.87 -6.27 8.87
C PRO A 152 -18.70 -7.05 7.85
N SER A 153 -19.86 -7.52 8.28
CA SER A 153 -20.77 -8.33 7.47
C SER A 153 -22.12 -7.63 7.37
N TYR A 154 -22.62 -7.45 6.15
CA TYR A 154 -23.88 -6.77 5.86
C TYR A 154 -24.97 -7.80 5.69
N ILE A 155 -26.08 -7.62 6.40
CA ILE A 155 -27.15 -8.61 6.51
C ILE A 155 -28.46 -7.92 6.16
N PHE A 156 -29.11 -8.41 5.10
CA PHE A 156 -30.45 -8.03 4.74
C PHE A 156 -31.44 -8.99 5.40
N PHE A 157 -32.45 -8.42 6.07
CA PHE A 157 -33.53 -9.17 6.68
C PHE A 157 -34.84 -8.85 5.96
N GLY A 158 -35.58 -9.87 5.53
CA GLY A 158 -36.90 -9.71 4.93
C GLY A 158 -37.03 -10.38 3.57
N GLU A 159 -38.04 -9.96 2.80
CA GLU A 159 -38.28 -10.46 1.45
C GLU A 159 -37.21 -9.95 0.47
N LEU A 160 -36.69 -10.84 -0.39
CA LEU A 160 -35.65 -10.55 -1.40
C LEU A 160 -36.23 -9.82 -2.63
N SER A 161 -37.08 -8.83 -2.38
CA SER A 161 -37.78 -8.06 -3.40
C SER A 161 -38.03 -6.63 -2.90
N GLY A 162 -38.21 -5.71 -3.83
CA GLY A 162 -38.57 -4.33 -3.56
C GLY A 162 -37.37 -3.37 -3.41
N PRO A 163 -37.65 -2.06 -3.26
CA PRO A 163 -36.66 -1.01 -3.47
C PRO A 163 -35.43 -1.09 -2.56
N LEU A 164 -35.63 -1.47 -1.29
CA LEU A 164 -34.52 -1.60 -0.34
C LEU A 164 -33.62 -2.79 -0.68
N PHE A 165 -34.20 -3.91 -1.11
CA PHE A 165 -33.42 -5.07 -1.54
C PHE A 165 -32.67 -4.78 -2.84
N ASP A 166 -33.28 -4.07 -3.80
CA ASP A 166 -32.64 -3.70 -5.06
C ASP A 166 -31.43 -2.78 -4.82
N ALA A 167 -31.57 -1.81 -3.89
CA ALA A 167 -30.46 -0.98 -3.46
C ALA A 167 -29.37 -1.78 -2.73
N PHE A 168 -29.77 -2.72 -1.86
CA PHE A 168 -28.83 -3.60 -1.17
C PHE A 168 -28.07 -4.49 -2.14
N ASN A 169 -28.75 -5.04 -3.15
CA ASN A 169 -28.15 -5.82 -4.22
C ASN A 169 -27.19 -4.97 -5.05
N THR A 170 -27.55 -3.73 -5.36
CA THR A 170 -26.66 -2.79 -6.05
C THR A 170 -25.39 -2.53 -5.23
N ALA A 171 -25.52 -2.24 -3.94
CA ALA A 171 -24.39 -2.05 -3.04
C ALA A 171 -23.53 -3.32 -2.92
N ALA A 172 -24.14 -4.50 -2.85
CA ALA A 172 -23.45 -5.78 -2.80
C ALA A 172 -22.64 -6.04 -4.07
N ASN A 173 -23.23 -5.85 -5.26
CA ASN A 173 -22.52 -5.96 -6.54
C ASN A 173 -21.36 -4.96 -6.67
N ALA A 174 -21.51 -3.77 -6.11
CA ALA A 174 -20.45 -2.76 -6.14
C ALA A 174 -19.31 -3.05 -5.15
N LYS A 175 -19.56 -3.79 -4.05
CA LYS A 175 -18.65 -3.88 -2.89
C LYS A 175 -18.32 -5.30 -2.43
N PHE A 176 -18.74 -6.36 -3.14
CA PHE A 176 -18.50 -7.77 -2.76
C PHE A 176 -17.01 -8.14 -2.59
N SER A 177 -16.10 -7.42 -3.25
CA SER A 177 -14.66 -7.67 -3.14
C SER A 177 -14.08 -7.25 -1.78
N VAL A 178 -14.71 -6.27 -1.12
CA VAL A 178 -14.23 -5.67 0.14
C VAL A 178 -15.15 -5.92 1.33
N ALA A 179 -16.39 -6.36 1.09
CA ALA A 179 -17.40 -6.61 2.11
C ALA A 179 -18.17 -7.92 1.84
N ARG A 180 -18.71 -8.54 2.89
CA ARG A 180 -19.57 -9.72 2.77
C ARG A 180 -21.04 -9.34 2.93
N PHE A 181 -21.89 -9.89 2.07
CA PHE A 181 -23.32 -9.62 2.07
C PHE A 181 -24.08 -10.92 2.27
N TYR A 182 -25.07 -10.86 3.15
CA TYR A 182 -25.90 -11.96 3.55
C TYR A 182 -27.37 -11.57 3.43
N SER A 183 -28.22 -12.55 3.20
CA SER A 183 -29.66 -12.42 3.31
C SER A 183 -30.22 -13.47 4.24
N VAL A 184 -31.18 -13.07 5.07
CA VAL A 184 -31.90 -13.95 5.98
C VAL A 184 -33.37 -13.96 5.56
N SER A 185 -33.80 -15.09 4.99
CA SER A 185 -35.20 -15.32 4.63
C SER A 185 -35.96 -15.85 5.84
N SER A 186 -37.18 -15.34 6.09
CA SER A 186 -38.03 -15.87 7.16
C SER A 186 -38.50 -17.29 6.87
N LEU A 187 -38.39 -18.18 7.87
CA LEU A 187 -38.95 -19.54 7.81
C LEU A 187 -40.29 -19.67 8.58
N LYS A 188 -40.71 -18.68 9.38
CA LYS A 188 -41.95 -18.74 10.18
C LYS A 188 -42.61 -17.37 10.35
N GLU A 189 -43.85 -17.28 9.87
CA GLU A 189 -44.91 -16.30 10.18
C GLU A 189 -44.54 -14.79 10.18
N ALA A 190 -44.85 -14.22 9.01
CA ALA A 190 -44.94 -12.84 8.51
C ALA A 190 -45.30 -11.63 9.43
N ALA A 191 -45.35 -11.71 10.76
CA ALA A 191 -45.83 -10.58 11.58
C ALA A 191 -44.74 -9.60 12.07
N THR A 192 -43.46 -10.00 12.14
CA THR A 192 -42.41 -9.23 12.83
C THR A 192 -41.18 -8.86 11.99
N PHE A 193 -41.03 -9.37 10.77
CA PHE A 193 -39.87 -9.06 9.93
C PHE A 193 -40.13 -7.86 9.03
N ARG A 194 -39.82 -6.65 9.54
CA ARG A 194 -39.65 -5.48 8.69
C ARG A 194 -38.40 -5.67 7.82
N GLN A 195 -38.45 -5.21 6.58
CA GLN A 195 -37.25 -5.11 5.76
C GLN A 195 -36.26 -4.16 6.44
N ARG A 196 -35.04 -4.64 6.68
CA ARG A 196 -33.97 -3.84 7.26
C ARG A 196 -32.60 -4.34 6.80
N VAL A 197 -31.66 -3.41 6.71
CA VAL A 197 -30.25 -3.72 6.46
C VAL A 197 -29.46 -3.40 7.71
N VAL A 198 -28.61 -4.34 8.10
CA VAL A 198 -27.75 -4.21 9.27
C VAL A 198 -26.32 -4.53 8.89
N VAL A 199 -25.36 -3.82 9.47
CA VAL A 199 -23.96 -4.24 9.49
C VAL A 199 -23.66 -4.81 10.87
N SER A 200 -23.17 -6.05 10.89
CA SER A 200 -22.62 -6.64 12.10
C SER A 200 -21.11 -6.39 12.11
N LYS A 201 -20.61 -5.77 13.17
CA LYS A 201 -19.18 -5.58 13.43
C LYS A 201 -18.95 -5.34 14.91
N ASP A 202 -17.75 -5.68 15.40
CA ASP A 202 -17.35 -5.40 16.79
C ASP A 202 -18.33 -5.91 17.87
N ASN A 203 -19.02 -7.03 17.60
CA ASN A 203 -20.10 -7.62 18.42
C ASN A 203 -21.39 -6.80 18.52
N GLU A 204 -21.57 -5.79 17.66
CA GLU A 204 -22.76 -4.96 17.61
C GLU A 204 -23.42 -5.02 16.23
N GLU A 205 -24.71 -4.67 16.21
CA GLU A 205 -25.51 -4.53 15.00
C GLU A 205 -25.83 -3.04 14.80
N ILE A 206 -25.43 -2.48 13.68
CA ILE A 206 -25.77 -1.11 13.31
C ILE A 206 -26.79 -1.18 12.17
N GLU A 207 -27.99 -0.67 12.42
CA GLU A 207 -29.06 -0.63 11.42
C GLU A 207 -28.92 0.58 10.52
N PHE A 208 -29.18 0.38 9.23
CA PHE A 208 -29.28 1.45 8.25
C PHE A 208 -30.59 2.22 8.42
N ASN A 209 -30.49 3.51 8.75
CA ASN A 209 -31.63 4.41 8.96
C ASN A 209 -31.66 5.58 7.94
N GLY A 210 -30.85 5.53 6.88
CA GLY A 210 -30.75 6.60 5.88
C GLY A 210 -31.66 6.39 4.67
N ASP A 211 -31.60 7.33 3.72
CA ASP A 211 -32.31 7.22 2.45
C ASP A 211 -31.72 6.11 1.58
N ILE A 212 -32.56 5.32 0.92
CA ILE A 212 -32.18 4.13 0.13
C ILE A 212 -31.02 4.42 -0.85
N GLU A 213 -31.00 5.60 -1.45
CA GLU A 213 -29.95 6.04 -2.39
C GLU A 213 -28.55 6.10 -1.75
N THR A 214 -28.49 6.37 -0.44
CA THR A 214 -27.24 6.50 0.33
C THR A 214 -26.69 5.17 0.84
N LEU A 215 -27.37 4.04 0.57
CA LEU A 215 -27.01 2.75 1.12
C LEU A 215 -25.59 2.30 0.72
N THR A 216 -25.18 2.54 -0.53
CA THR A 216 -23.83 2.19 -1.02
C THR A 216 -22.73 2.99 -0.30
N ASP A 217 -23.01 4.25 0.00
CA ASP A 217 -22.08 5.12 0.73
C ASP A 217 -22.03 4.73 2.21
N TRP A 218 -23.16 4.36 2.80
CA TRP A 218 -23.22 3.81 4.15
C TRP A 218 -22.43 2.50 4.26
N VAL A 219 -22.55 1.59 3.29
CA VAL A 219 -21.71 0.39 3.21
C VAL A 219 -20.23 0.78 3.19
N THR A 220 -19.84 1.73 2.34
CA THR A 220 -18.44 2.18 2.25
C THR A 220 -17.93 2.79 3.56
N ARG A 221 -18.77 3.57 4.25
CA ARG A 221 -18.43 4.21 5.53
C ARG A 221 -18.32 3.21 6.68
N GLU A 222 -19.22 2.25 6.76
CA GLU A 222 -19.27 1.30 7.87
C GLU A 222 -18.39 0.05 7.71
N ARG A 223 -17.67 -0.07 6.58
CA ARG A 223 -16.87 -1.26 6.25
C ARG A 223 -15.68 -1.53 7.18
N TRP A 224 -15.30 -0.55 7.99
CA TRP A 224 -14.15 -0.67 8.88
C TRP A 224 -14.60 -1.06 10.29
N PRO A 225 -13.89 -2.00 10.94
CA PRO A 225 -13.98 -2.19 12.39
C PRO A 225 -13.71 -0.87 13.10
N GLY A 226 -14.24 -0.71 14.31
CA GLY A 226 -14.00 0.49 15.11
C GLY A 226 -12.52 0.76 15.33
N PHE A 227 -11.73 -0.29 15.51
CA PHE A 227 -10.30 -0.21 15.80
C PHE A 227 -9.51 -1.11 14.83
N VAL A 228 -9.09 -0.54 13.69
CA VAL A 228 -8.47 -1.28 12.57
C VAL A 228 -6.95 -1.11 12.53
N GLN A 229 -6.20 -2.11 12.06
CA GLN A 229 -4.77 -1.91 11.77
C GLN A 229 -4.61 -1.10 10.48
N ALA A 230 -3.99 0.08 10.58
CA ALA A 230 -3.58 0.87 9.44
C ALA A 230 -2.20 0.44 8.94
N THR A 231 -2.07 0.36 7.64
CA THR A 231 -0.83 0.08 6.90
C THR A 231 -0.73 1.06 5.74
N ALA A 232 0.44 1.18 5.12
CA ALA A 232 0.60 2.03 3.95
C ALA A 232 -0.34 1.67 2.77
N SER A 233 -0.77 0.41 2.67
CA SER A 233 -1.65 -0.05 1.58
C SER A 233 -3.13 0.25 1.83
N ASN A 234 -3.60 0.20 3.08
CA ASN A 234 -5.02 0.38 3.39
C ASN A 234 -5.39 1.78 3.90
N LEU A 235 -4.42 2.57 4.36
CA LEU A 235 -4.67 3.89 4.97
C LEU A 235 -5.41 4.84 4.03
N ALA A 236 -5.10 4.77 2.73
CA ALA A 236 -5.80 5.52 1.70
C ALA A 236 -7.30 5.24 1.68
N GLU A 237 -7.64 3.97 1.77
CA GLU A 237 -9.03 3.55 1.72
C GLU A 237 -9.74 3.71 3.09
N ILE A 238 -9.00 3.77 4.20
CA ILE A 238 -9.53 4.18 5.51
C ILE A 238 -9.93 5.65 5.44
N GLY A 239 -9.02 6.52 4.96
CA GLY A 239 -9.28 7.95 4.79
C GLY A 239 -10.36 8.27 3.76
N ALA A 240 -10.53 7.43 2.74
CA ALA A 240 -11.61 7.56 1.75
C ALA A 240 -13.02 7.39 2.34
N SER A 241 -13.16 6.93 3.59
CA SER A 241 -14.44 6.90 4.30
C SER A 241 -15.04 8.28 4.59
N GLY A 242 -14.26 9.36 4.38
CA GLY A 242 -14.63 10.73 4.71
C GLY A 242 -14.43 11.09 6.19
N LYS A 243 -14.08 10.11 7.04
CA LYS A 243 -13.74 10.32 8.45
C LYS A 243 -12.27 10.73 8.61
N LEU A 244 -12.00 11.55 9.61
CA LEU A 244 -10.64 11.79 10.09
C LEU A 244 -10.12 10.53 10.78
N VAL A 245 -8.87 10.15 10.50
CA VAL A 245 -8.29 8.92 11.04
C VAL A 245 -7.53 9.24 12.32
N VAL A 246 -7.96 8.69 13.44
CA VAL A 246 -7.20 8.75 14.71
C VAL A 246 -6.17 7.63 14.65
N LEU A 247 -4.89 7.99 14.52
CA LEU A 247 -3.78 7.06 14.39
C LEU A 247 -3.10 6.85 15.74
N ILE A 248 -3.08 5.59 16.17
CA ILE A 248 -2.43 5.13 17.39
C ILE A 248 -1.16 4.38 17.02
N VAL A 249 -0.01 4.80 17.53
CA VAL A 249 1.27 4.12 17.26
C VAL A 249 1.56 3.17 18.41
N SER A 250 1.53 1.87 18.11
CA SER A 250 1.74 0.80 19.09
C SER A 250 2.21 -0.47 18.38
N SER A 251 3.48 -0.81 18.56
CA SER A 251 4.06 -2.05 18.03
C SER A 251 3.38 -3.30 18.60
N GLU A 252 3.18 -4.29 17.73
CA GLU A 252 2.56 -5.57 18.06
C GLU A 252 3.45 -6.41 18.98
N SER A 253 4.78 -6.33 18.80
CA SER A 253 5.78 -7.01 19.64
C SER A 253 5.63 -6.64 21.12
N GLN A 254 5.24 -5.41 21.42
CA GLN A 254 5.08 -4.92 22.79
C GLN A 254 3.72 -5.24 23.40
N LYS A 255 2.70 -5.62 22.60
CA LYS A 255 1.38 -6.08 23.10
C LYS A 255 1.50 -7.38 23.90
N LEU A 256 2.50 -8.20 23.58
CA LEU A 256 2.79 -9.45 24.28
C LEU A 256 3.38 -9.23 25.68
N ASN A 257 3.98 -8.06 25.94
CA ASN A 257 4.52 -7.73 27.25
C ASN A 257 3.43 -7.14 28.17
N ASN A 258 3.05 -7.90 29.20
CA ASN A 258 1.97 -7.53 30.12
C ASN A 258 2.21 -6.22 30.89
N THR A 259 3.46 -5.78 31.02
CA THR A 259 3.84 -4.57 31.79
C THR A 259 4.19 -3.37 30.90
N SER A 260 4.09 -3.48 29.58
CA SER A 260 4.44 -2.38 28.68
C SER A 260 3.38 -1.26 28.75
N PRO A 261 3.77 0.01 29.00
CA PRO A 261 2.88 1.17 28.89
C PRO A 261 2.21 1.29 27.52
N ILE A 262 2.85 0.78 26.46
CA ILE A 262 2.33 0.81 25.08
C ILE A 262 1.10 -0.09 24.95
N ARG A 263 1.13 -1.27 25.59
CA ARG A 263 -0.02 -2.18 25.62
C ARG A 263 -1.19 -1.59 26.40
N GLU A 264 -0.91 -0.95 27.54
CA GLU A 264 -1.95 -0.28 28.33
C GLU A 264 -2.61 0.84 27.52
N PHE A 265 -1.80 1.70 26.91
CA PHE A 265 -2.29 2.76 26.03
C PHE A 265 -3.13 2.22 24.86
N HIS A 266 -2.67 1.15 24.21
CA HIS A 266 -3.42 0.51 23.12
C HIS A 266 -4.80 0.02 23.60
N LYS A 267 -4.88 -0.61 24.78
CA LYS A 267 -6.17 -1.03 25.35
C LYS A 267 -7.06 0.17 25.66
N THR A 268 -6.50 1.22 26.25
CA THR A 268 -7.24 2.47 26.52
C THR A 268 -7.81 3.07 25.24
N ALA A 269 -7.05 3.09 24.15
CA ALA A 269 -7.54 3.58 22.86
C ALA A 269 -8.62 2.69 22.23
N GLU A 270 -8.48 1.37 22.36
CA GLU A 270 -9.50 0.40 21.93
C GLU A 270 -10.81 0.55 22.73
N GLU A 271 -10.72 0.77 24.04
CA GLU A 271 -11.86 1.07 24.91
C GLU A 271 -12.48 2.43 24.61
N ALA A 272 -11.65 3.46 24.34
CA ALA A 272 -12.13 4.76 23.91
C ALA A 272 -12.93 4.70 22.60
N THR A 273 -12.58 3.78 21.71
CA THR A 273 -13.37 3.52 20.48
C THR A 273 -14.77 3.01 20.80
N LYS A 274 -14.91 2.13 21.80
CA LYS A 274 -16.22 1.60 22.25
C LYS A 274 -17.07 2.71 22.86
N GLU A 275 -16.45 3.59 23.65
CA GLU A 275 -17.15 4.76 24.21
C GLU A 275 -17.53 5.77 23.11
N LEU A 276 -16.65 6.04 22.14
CA LEU A 276 -16.91 6.94 21.00
C LEU A 276 -18.18 6.58 20.24
N ARG A 277 -18.50 5.29 20.09
CA ARG A 277 -19.74 4.83 19.43
C ARG A 277 -21.01 5.36 20.09
N LYS A 278 -20.98 5.63 21.39
CA LYS A 278 -22.11 6.20 22.13
C LYS A 278 -22.34 7.68 21.78
N HIS A 279 -21.43 8.31 21.04
CA HIS A 279 -21.47 9.71 20.61
C HIS A 279 -21.58 9.80 19.08
N PRO A 280 -22.81 9.80 18.49
CA PRO A 280 -23.00 9.76 17.04
C PRO A 280 -22.30 10.89 16.28
N ALA A 281 -22.22 12.09 16.86
CA ALA A 281 -21.56 13.25 16.26
C ALA A 281 -20.05 13.00 16.04
N LEU A 282 -19.37 12.39 17.02
CA LEU A 282 -17.95 12.07 16.93
C LEU A 282 -17.72 10.79 16.13
N TRP A 283 -18.57 9.77 16.29
CA TRP A 283 -18.49 8.50 15.56
C TRP A 283 -18.55 8.71 14.04
N ASN A 284 -19.38 9.64 13.57
CA ASN A 284 -19.49 9.96 12.15
C ASN A 284 -18.29 10.74 11.61
N ARG A 285 -17.45 11.30 12.49
CA ARG A 285 -16.34 12.18 12.12
C ARG A 285 -14.97 11.52 12.26
N PHE A 286 -14.83 10.55 13.16
CA PHE A 286 -13.55 9.90 13.46
C PHE A 286 -13.59 8.39 13.21
N GLN A 287 -12.47 7.86 12.71
CA GLN A 287 -12.20 6.43 12.57
C GLN A 287 -10.90 6.11 13.29
N PHE A 288 -10.92 5.18 14.25
CA PHE A 288 -9.69 4.78 14.93
C PHE A 288 -8.94 3.75 14.10
N ALA A 289 -7.62 3.91 14.04
CA ALA A 289 -6.72 2.92 13.48
C ALA A 289 -5.37 2.90 14.22
N TRP A 290 -4.73 1.74 14.26
CA TRP A 290 -3.42 1.58 14.91
C TRP A 290 -2.33 1.20 13.90
N LEU A 291 -1.12 1.68 14.15
CA LEU A 291 0.08 1.43 13.37
C LEU A 291 0.99 0.48 14.14
N ASP A 292 1.49 -0.54 13.44
CA ASP A 292 2.54 -1.41 13.97
C ASP A 292 3.90 -0.71 13.81
N GLY A 293 4.40 -0.14 14.91
CA GLY A 293 5.64 0.63 14.91
C GLY A 293 5.47 2.08 14.44
N SER A 294 6.52 2.87 14.60
CA SER A 294 6.49 4.32 14.37
C SER A 294 6.89 4.78 12.98
N ASP A 295 7.27 3.88 12.06
CA ASP A 295 7.79 4.26 10.74
C ASP A 295 6.77 5.05 9.90
N LEU A 296 5.55 4.53 9.75
CA LEU A 296 4.53 5.22 8.96
C LEU A 296 4.10 6.55 9.61
N ALA A 297 4.04 6.58 10.94
CA ALA A 297 3.76 7.82 11.68
C ALA A 297 4.88 8.85 11.47
N SER A 298 6.14 8.41 11.49
CA SER A 298 7.32 9.25 11.28
C SER A 298 7.35 9.83 9.87
N GLN A 299 6.95 9.05 8.86
CA GLN A 299 6.79 9.53 7.48
C GLN A 299 5.68 10.56 7.35
N ILE A 300 4.53 10.34 8.00
CA ILE A 300 3.40 11.30 7.97
C ILE A 300 3.79 12.62 8.64
N GLN A 301 4.40 12.57 9.83
CA GLN A 301 4.78 13.76 10.60
C GLN A 301 6.09 14.40 10.12
N MET A 302 6.86 13.72 9.27
CA MET A 302 8.21 14.11 8.84
C MET A 302 9.15 14.38 10.04
N ALA A 303 9.02 13.55 11.07
CA ALA A 303 9.76 13.65 12.32
C ALA A 303 9.87 12.26 12.97
N ALA A 304 10.86 12.05 13.83
CA ALA A 304 10.98 10.79 14.57
C ALA A 304 9.83 10.69 15.60
N VAL A 305 8.97 9.68 15.45
CA VAL A 305 7.87 9.40 16.37
C VAL A 305 8.26 8.28 17.32
N SER A 306 8.06 8.48 18.62
CA SER A 306 8.25 7.46 19.65
C SER A 306 6.95 6.73 19.96
N GLU A 307 7.03 5.52 20.52
CA GLU A 307 5.86 4.79 21.00
C GLU A 307 5.70 4.95 22.53
N PRO A 308 4.46 5.07 23.06
CA PRO A 308 3.20 5.19 22.35
C PRO A 308 2.95 6.61 21.81
N HIS A 309 2.18 6.72 20.72
CA HIS A 309 1.79 8.03 20.15
C HIS A 309 0.35 8.05 19.66
N LEU A 310 -0.27 9.25 19.63
CA LEU A 310 -1.61 9.45 19.08
C LEU A 310 -1.72 10.79 18.38
N PHE A 311 -2.36 10.78 17.21
CA PHE A 311 -2.65 11.99 16.46
C PHE A 311 -3.84 11.78 15.51
N ILE A 312 -4.49 12.86 15.10
CA ILE A 312 -5.56 12.83 14.10
C ILE A 312 -4.94 13.12 12.73
N PHE A 313 -5.32 12.37 11.72
CA PHE A 313 -4.81 12.49 10.36
C PHE A 313 -5.94 12.63 9.35
N ASN A 314 -5.86 13.67 8.53
CA ASN A 314 -6.72 13.86 7.37
C ASN A 314 -5.99 13.35 6.13
N TYR A 315 -6.40 12.19 5.61
CA TYR A 315 -5.77 11.60 4.42
C TYR A 315 -5.94 12.49 3.16
N THR A 316 -7.06 13.20 3.05
CA THR A 316 -7.37 14.03 1.89
C THR A 316 -6.51 15.28 1.85
N SER A 317 -6.36 16.01 2.97
CA SER A 317 -5.50 17.20 3.02
C SER A 317 -4.04 16.89 3.35
N TYR A 318 -3.73 15.67 3.82
CA TYR A 318 -2.46 15.29 4.45
C TYR A 318 -2.08 16.16 5.66
N GLU A 319 -3.08 16.78 6.28
CA GLU A 319 -2.90 17.50 7.54
C GLU A 319 -3.02 16.54 8.71
N TYR A 320 -2.29 16.83 9.78
CA TYR A 320 -2.42 16.11 11.03
C TYR A 320 -2.48 17.07 12.22
N TYR A 321 -3.10 16.59 13.30
CA TYR A 321 -3.35 17.34 14.52
C TYR A 321 -2.82 16.54 15.71
N LEU A 322 -1.99 17.18 16.52
CA LEU A 322 -1.32 16.58 17.66
C LEU A 322 -2.08 16.91 18.95
N SER A 323 -2.06 15.98 19.89
CA SER A 323 -2.51 16.22 21.26
C SER A 323 -1.37 16.84 22.09
N GLU A 324 -1.73 17.69 23.05
CA GLU A 324 -0.79 18.22 24.05
C GLU A 324 -0.54 17.23 25.20
N ASP A 325 -1.51 16.34 25.46
CA ASP A 325 -1.40 15.31 26.49
C ASP A 325 -0.34 14.25 26.15
N GLU A 326 0.37 13.76 27.16
CA GLU A 326 1.33 12.67 27.01
C GLU A 326 0.59 11.33 26.78
N PRO A 327 0.84 10.60 25.67
CA PRO A 327 0.10 9.39 25.33
C PRO A 327 0.08 8.32 26.43
N SER A 328 1.20 8.14 27.13
CA SER A 328 1.35 7.18 28.24
C SER A 328 0.41 7.44 29.43
N LYS A 329 -0.12 8.67 29.56
CA LYS A 329 -0.98 9.11 30.67
C LYS A 329 -2.41 9.41 30.24
N MET A 330 -2.70 9.28 28.95
CA MET A 330 -4.04 9.54 28.43
C MET A 330 -5.05 8.54 28.99
N THR A 331 -6.19 9.08 29.42
CA THR A 331 -7.37 8.29 29.78
C THR A 331 -8.37 8.29 28.63
N ILE A 332 -9.35 7.37 28.66
CA ILE A 332 -10.47 7.36 27.70
C ILE A 332 -11.10 8.75 27.57
N LYS A 333 -11.33 9.43 28.70
CA LYS A 333 -11.92 10.77 28.74
C LYS A 333 -11.03 11.82 28.09
N SER A 334 -9.72 11.79 28.33
CA SER A 334 -8.76 12.71 27.69
C SER A 334 -8.76 12.51 26.18
N ILE A 335 -8.74 11.26 25.68
CA ILE A 335 -8.82 10.97 24.24
C ILE A 335 -10.11 11.56 23.64
N LEU A 336 -11.27 11.30 24.25
CA LEU A 336 -12.54 11.84 23.75
C LEU A 336 -12.59 13.37 23.78
N THR A 337 -12.05 13.99 24.84
CA THR A 337 -11.97 15.45 24.96
C THR A 337 -11.08 16.05 23.87
N PHE A 338 -9.95 15.41 23.57
CA PHE A 338 -9.07 15.80 22.46
C PHE A 338 -9.79 15.72 21.11
N LEU A 339 -10.59 14.67 20.87
CA LEU A 339 -11.38 14.55 19.63
C LEU A 339 -12.46 15.61 19.52
N GLU A 340 -13.16 15.93 20.61
CA GLU A 340 -14.15 17.00 20.66
C GLU A 340 -13.53 18.37 20.36
N GLN A 341 -12.45 18.70 21.06
CA GLN A 341 -11.71 19.95 20.85
C GLN A 341 -11.15 20.05 19.43
N SER A 342 -10.64 18.94 18.89
CA SER A 342 -10.14 18.90 17.52
C SER A 342 -11.27 19.04 16.50
N ALA A 343 -12.42 18.41 16.70
CA ALA A 343 -13.58 18.57 15.82
C ALA A 343 -14.02 20.04 15.77
N GLU A 344 -14.23 20.66 16.94
CA GLU A 344 -14.59 22.07 17.03
C GLU A 344 -13.52 23.00 16.45
N GLY A 345 -12.26 22.73 16.75
CA GLY A 345 -11.13 23.53 16.30
C GLY A 345 -10.94 23.46 14.78
N ILE A 346 -11.21 22.31 14.17
CA ILE A 346 -11.22 22.16 12.71
C ILE A 346 -12.39 22.95 12.10
N ASP A 347 -13.60 22.83 12.65
CA ASP A 347 -14.78 23.54 12.14
C ASP A 347 -14.63 25.06 12.22
N LYS A 348 -14.02 25.55 13.31
CA LYS A 348 -13.74 26.99 13.52
C LYS A 348 -12.43 27.44 12.87
N SER A 349 -11.65 26.53 12.28
CA SER A 349 -10.29 26.79 11.76
C SER A 349 -9.35 27.43 12.78
N THR A 350 -9.47 27.08 14.06
CA THR A 350 -8.66 27.63 15.17
C THR A 350 -7.55 26.69 15.61
N ILE A 351 -7.62 25.40 15.28
CA ILE A 351 -6.58 24.43 15.62
C ILE A 351 -5.42 24.50 14.62
N ILE A 352 -4.20 24.31 15.11
CA ILE A 352 -3.01 24.29 14.26
C ILE A 352 -2.98 22.97 13.49
N ALA A 353 -3.08 23.07 12.16
CA ALA A 353 -2.85 21.95 11.25
C ALA A 353 -1.37 21.86 10.91
N PHE A 354 -0.78 20.66 11.02
CA PHE A 354 0.58 20.38 10.57
C PHE A 354 0.56 19.60 9.25
N GLY A 355 1.64 19.68 8.47
CA GLY A 355 1.77 18.93 7.22
C GLY A 355 1.09 19.61 6.03
N GLY A 356 0.17 18.90 5.36
CA GLY A 356 -0.56 19.39 4.19
C GLY A 356 -0.04 18.89 2.83
N ARG A 357 -0.71 19.31 1.76
CA ARG A 357 -0.39 19.00 0.34
C ARG A 357 0.32 20.12 -0.41
N HIS A 358 0.74 21.20 0.26
CA HIS A 358 1.45 22.31 -0.38
C HIS A 358 2.73 21.82 -1.08
N LEU A 359 3.12 22.46 -2.19
CA LEU A 359 4.26 22.03 -3.00
C LEU A 359 5.56 21.91 -2.18
N LEU A 360 5.85 22.92 -1.35
CA LEU A 360 7.03 22.91 -0.47
C LEU A 360 6.97 21.76 0.55
N THR A 361 5.80 21.50 1.15
CA THR A 361 5.61 20.37 2.07
C THR A 361 5.82 19.03 1.37
N ARG A 362 5.36 18.89 0.13
CA ARG A 362 5.57 17.67 -0.68
C ARG A 362 7.05 17.44 -0.98
N ILE A 363 7.77 18.48 -1.36
CA ILE A 363 9.22 18.41 -1.58
C ILE A 363 9.94 18.05 -0.28
N LYS A 364 9.60 18.71 0.83
CA LYS A 364 10.15 18.41 2.16
C LYS A 364 9.89 16.94 2.54
N ARG A 365 8.68 16.43 2.29
CA ARG A 365 8.34 15.02 2.55
C ARG A 365 9.15 14.07 1.69
N MET A 366 9.30 14.35 0.39
CA MET A 366 10.11 13.53 -0.50
C MET A 366 11.57 13.46 -0.03
N ILE A 367 12.16 14.59 0.37
CA ILE A 367 13.53 14.63 0.93
C ILE A 367 13.59 13.85 2.25
N PHE A 368 12.61 14.03 3.13
CA PHE A 368 12.56 13.32 4.41
C PHE A 368 12.43 11.81 4.21
N GLU A 369 11.52 11.35 3.34
CA GLU A 369 11.34 9.93 3.01
C GLU A 369 12.61 9.33 2.42
N LEU A 370 13.28 10.05 1.50
CA LEU A 370 14.56 9.62 0.95
C LEU A 370 15.62 9.48 2.05
N TYR A 371 15.80 10.52 2.86
CA TYR A 371 16.76 10.53 3.96
C TYR A 371 16.47 9.43 4.99
N TRP A 372 15.21 9.31 5.44
CA TRP A 372 14.77 8.33 6.43
C TRP A 372 15.02 6.92 5.92
N ASN A 373 14.61 6.61 4.69
CA ASN A 373 14.81 5.28 4.10
C ASN A 373 16.30 4.95 3.98
N VAL A 374 17.13 5.89 3.53
CA VAL A 374 18.58 5.69 3.44
C VAL A 374 19.18 5.47 4.84
N ALA A 375 18.83 6.31 5.82
CA ALA A 375 19.31 6.17 7.19
C ALA A 375 18.92 4.81 7.80
N GLN A 376 17.68 4.36 7.57
CA GLN A 376 17.21 3.04 7.99
C GLN A 376 17.99 1.91 7.32
N MET A 377 18.27 2.00 6.01
CA MET A 377 19.10 1.01 5.31
C MET A 377 20.50 0.88 5.94
N PHE A 378 21.13 1.99 6.31
CA PHE A 378 22.43 1.99 7.00
C PHE A 378 22.33 1.44 8.43
N ALA A 379 21.24 1.74 9.15
CA ALA A 379 21.00 1.20 10.48
C ALA A 379 20.77 -0.33 10.47
N THR A 380 20.04 -0.84 9.47
CA THR A 380 19.69 -2.27 9.38
C THR A 380 20.81 -3.12 8.79
N GLN A 381 21.49 -2.64 7.74
CA GLN A 381 22.50 -3.41 6.99
C GLN A 381 23.66 -2.50 6.53
N PRO A 382 24.56 -2.10 7.44
CA PRO A 382 25.58 -1.08 7.15
C PRO A 382 26.55 -1.49 6.04
N LEU A 383 26.97 -2.76 6.00
CA LEU A 383 27.93 -3.25 4.99
C LEU A 383 27.34 -3.23 3.58
N LEU A 384 26.14 -3.81 3.41
CA LEU A 384 25.47 -3.87 2.10
C LEU A 384 25.12 -2.47 1.61
N SER A 385 24.59 -1.62 2.49
CA SER A 385 24.25 -0.22 2.17
C SER A 385 25.50 0.58 1.77
N SER A 386 26.62 0.40 2.48
CA SER A 386 27.89 1.05 2.12
C SER A 386 28.38 0.61 0.74
N CYS A 387 28.25 -0.66 0.37
CA CYS A 387 28.60 -1.12 -0.97
C CYS A 387 27.64 -0.55 -2.04
N LEU A 388 26.33 -0.60 -1.78
CA LEU A 388 25.29 -0.16 -2.72
C LEU A 388 25.43 1.32 -3.09
N PHE A 389 25.71 2.19 -2.11
CA PHE A 389 25.86 3.63 -2.35
C PHE A 389 27.32 4.01 -2.63
N GLY A 390 28.27 3.40 -1.94
CA GLY A 390 29.69 3.77 -2.02
C GLY A 390 30.33 3.46 -3.37
N VAL A 391 30.02 2.31 -3.99
CA VAL A 391 30.62 1.94 -5.28
C VAL A 391 30.18 2.87 -6.41
N PRO A 392 28.88 3.17 -6.61
CA PRO A 392 28.46 4.14 -7.60
C PRO A 392 28.99 5.55 -7.34
N ILE A 393 29.01 6.00 -6.07
CA ILE A 393 29.53 7.32 -5.70
C ILE A 393 31.03 7.41 -5.98
N ALA A 394 31.81 6.38 -5.67
CA ALA A 394 33.24 6.33 -5.97
C ALA A 394 33.49 6.37 -7.48
N PHE A 395 32.72 5.62 -8.26
CA PHE A 395 32.82 5.62 -9.72
C PHE A 395 32.46 6.99 -10.32
N LEU A 396 31.37 7.60 -9.86
CA LEU A 396 30.98 8.96 -10.27
C LEU A 396 32.05 9.99 -9.89
N SER A 397 32.62 9.87 -8.69
CA SER A 397 33.72 10.74 -8.23
C SER A 397 34.94 10.64 -9.14
N ILE A 398 35.32 9.42 -9.55
CA ILE A 398 36.41 9.19 -10.51
C ILE A 398 36.09 9.85 -11.86
N ILE A 399 34.87 9.68 -12.38
CA ILE A 399 34.46 10.31 -13.64
C ILE A 399 34.53 11.84 -13.54
N CYS A 400 33.97 12.42 -12.47
CA CYS A 400 34.01 13.86 -12.24
C CYS A 400 35.45 14.37 -12.10
N TYR A 401 36.31 13.63 -11.40
CA TYR A 401 37.72 13.97 -11.29
C TYR A 401 38.41 13.94 -12.66
N SER A 402 38.21 12.88 -13.46
CA SER A 402 38.78 12.78 -14.81
C SER A 402 38.27 13.86 -15.76
N ILE A 403 37.01 14.27 -15.68
CA ILE A 403 36.47 15.38 -16.49
C ILE A 403 37.08 16.71 -16.05
N CYS A 404 37.19 16.96 -14.74
CA CYS A 404 37.75 18.21 -14.20
C CYS A 404 39.28 18.30 -14.30
N SER A 405 39.97 17.17 -14.48
CA SER A 405 41.44 17.09 -14.61
C SER A 405 41.91 16.78 -16.04
N ALA A 406 41.00 16.55 -16.98
CA ALA A 406 41.32 16.48 -18.40
C ALA A 406 41.73 17.87 -18.89
N ASP A 407 43.04 18.06 -18.98
CA ASP A 407 43.66 19.23 -19.58
C ASP A 407 43.47 19.17 -21.11
N PHE A 408 42.62 20.03 -21.66
CA PHE A 408 42.36 20.12 -23.11
C PHE A 408 43.48 20.84 -23.87
N THR A 409 44.66 21.04 -23.27
CA THR A 409 45.75 21.84 -23.87
C THR A 409 46.84 21.05 -24.58
N VAL A 410 46.72 19.72 -24.71
CA VAL A 410 47.75 18.92 -25.38
C VAL A 410 47.36 18.62 -26.84
N ASP A 411 48.23 19.07 -27.74
CA ASP A 411 48.38 18.77 -29.17
C ASP A 411 47.61 19.62 -30.20
N ARG A 412 47.90 20.94 -30.25
CA ARG A 412 47.78 21.71 -31.51
C ARG A 412 49.11 22.07 -32.17
N ASP A 413 50.25 21.77 -31.53
CA ASP A 413 51.56 22.25 -31.97
C ASP A 413 52.47 21.16 -32.56
N GLU A 414 52.05 19.88 -32.60
CA GLU A 414 52.87 18.78 -33.16
C GLU A 414 52.46 18.31 -34.58
N PHE A 415 51.49 18.97 -35.23
CA PHE A 415 50.96 18.49 -36.54
C PHE A 415 51.31 19.34 -37.77
N TYR A 416 51.92 20.52 -37.63
CA TYR A 416 52.40 21.30 -38.78
C TYR A 416 53.90 21.52 -38.65
N GLY A 417 54.67 20.63 -39.28
CA GLY A 417 56.04 20.92 -39.66
C GLY A 417 56.04 21.73 -40.96
N GLU A 418 56.70 22.87 -40.94
CA GLU A 418 57.18 23.62 -42.12
C GLU A 418 58.57 24.15 -41.70
N GLU A 419 59.66 23.55 -42.20
CA GLU A 419 60.31 23.87 -43.47
C GLU A 419 60.61 25.37 -43.64
N ASP A 420 61.90 25.69 -43.56
CA ASP A 420 62.63 26.75 -44.25
C ASP A 420 61.96 28.13 -44.43
N GLU A 421 62.55 29.17 -43.84
CA GLU A 421 63.06 30.26 -44.67
C GLU A 421 64.14 31.11 -43.98
N LEU A 422 65.08 31.49 -44.83
CA LEU A 422 66.34 32.18 -44.64
C LEU A 422 66.14 33.71 -44.62
N VAL A 423 67.07 34.40 -43.94
CA VAL A 423 67.72 35.66 -44.37
C VAL A 423 67.10 37.03 -43.97
N ASP A 424 68.02 37.87 -43.46
CA ASP A 424 68.13 39.34 -43.37
C ASP A 424 67.37 40.16 -42.32
N ASP A 425 68.12 40.51 -41.26
CA ASP A 425 68.66 41.85 -40.94
C ASP A 425 67.80 43.13 -41.10
N GLU A 426 67.80 43.88 -39.98
CA GLU A 426 67.93 45.34 -39.84
C GLU A 426 66.75 46.31 -40.11
N GLU A 427 66.41 47.01 -39.02
CA GLU A 427 66.15 48.46 -38.88
C GLU A 427 64.85 49.13 -39.36
N GLY A 428 64.39 50.08 -38.52
CA GLY A 428 63.51 51.20 -38.87
C GLY A 428 62.11 51.15 -38.24
N VAL A 429 61.77 51.88 -37.15
CA VAL A 429 61.40 53.33 -37.13
C VAL A 429 60.13 53.54 -37.97
N GLU A 430 58.96 54.05 -37.55
CA GLU A 430 58.58 55.06 -36.55
C GLU A 430 57.04 55.04 -36.36
N ASN A 431 56.61 55.52 -35.19
CA ASN A 431 55.37 56.20 -34.80
C ASN A 431 54.29 56.52 -35.87
N GLU A 432 53.02 56.29 -35.52
CA GLU A 432 51.93 57.31 -35.51
C GLU A 432 50.62 56.74 -34.90
N ASP A 433 50.27 57.21 -33.70
CA ASP A 433 48.90 57.30 -33.16
C ASP A 433 48.31 58.68 -33.59
N PRO A 434 47.02 59.03 -33.34
CA PRO A 434 45.74 58.30 -33.29
C PRO A 434 44.65 59.10 -34.10
N GLU A 435 43.37 59.06 -33.68
CA GLU A 435 42.20 59.90 -34.10
C GLU A 435 41.18 59.18 -35.02
N THR A 436 40.05 58.67 -34.48
CA THR A 436 38.78 59.30 -34.04
C THR A 436 37.75 59.54 -35.14
N ASP A 437 36.55 59.12 -34.79
CA ASP A 437 35.22 59.66 -35.11
C ASP A 437 34.35 59.13 -36.26
N ASP A 438 33.10 58.98 -35.82
CA ASP A 438 31.83 59.28 -36.46
C ASP A 438 31.02 58.19 -37.21
N ASP A 439 29.92 57.86 -36.51
CA ASP A 439 28.53 57.99 -36.92
C ASP A 439 27.89 57.00 -37.92
N HIS A 440 26.83 56.34 -37.40
CA HIS A 440 25.46 56.29 -37.94
C HIS A 440 25.33 56.43 -39.49
N GLU A 441 24.69 55.53 -40.25
CA GLU A 441 23.24 55.31 -40.28
C GLU A 441 22.87 54.23 -41.33
N LYS A 442 21.81 53.46 -41.02
CA LYS A 442 20.73 52.89 -41.86
C LYS A 442 20.96 52.43 -43.31
N ALA A 443 20.48 51.21 -43.57
CA ALA A 443 19.39 50.79 -44.49
C ALA A 443 19.58 49.28 -44.74
N GLU A 444 18.60 48.40 -44.84
CA GLU A 444 17.15 48.42 -44.99
C GLU A 444 16.63 47.04 -44.55
#